data_AF-A0A524IHJ2-F1
#
_entry.id   AF-A0A524IHJ2-F1
#
_cell.length_a   1.000
_cell.length_b   1.000
_cell.length_c   1.000
_cell.angle_alpha   90.00
_cell.angle_beta   90.00
_cell.angle_gamma   90.00
#
_symmetry.space_group_name_H-M   'P 1'
#
loop_
_entity.id
_entity.type
_entity.pdbx_description
1 polymer ?
#
loop_
_entity_poly.entity_id
_entity_poly.type
_entity_poly.pdbx_seq_one_letter_code
_entity_poly.pdbx_strand_id
1 'polypeptide(L)'
;VEHLSDDDIYATAKFIILALVVLPLLPDRTFGPLDVLNPFHTGIMVVLIAGLSFLGYLCTRLIGPNKGLITTGILGGLVSSTAVTMSMATQARSTPHLALPGAMAILAASSTMFTRMLVITGLLLPELSLMLLAPLGGMAISGYVMSGFLYLKAQRTPNHSPDIEHRNPFELRPALGFGVLYAGVLLLSKTAQTYLGDQGLYASSLLAGTTDVDAITLSVIRLTQDGLSEWTAATAITLAAMTNTLVKACLAGWFGGKTLITYVAPGMLTILLVGSAILFLFGFTHPY
;
A
#
# COMPACT_ATOMS: atom_id res chain seq x y z
N VAL A 1 5.96 15.88 -28.80
CA VAL A 1 6.33 14.54 -28.29
C VAL A 1 7.56 14.77 -27.42
N GLU A 2 7.35 14.98 -26.12
CA GLU A 2 8.45 15.19 -25.17
C GLU A 2 9.35 13.95 -25.13
N HIS A 3 10.65 14.17 -25.03
CA HIS A 3 11.66 13.12 -25.12
C HIS A 3 11.53 12.17 -23.92
N LEU A 4 11.39 10.88 -24.20
CA LEU A 4 11.53 9.82 -23.19
C LEU A 4 12.92 9.97 -22.56
N SER A 5 13.00 10.06 -21.23
CA SER A 5 14.29 10.01 -20.54
C SER A 5 14.81 8.58 -20.65
N ASP A 6 16.12 8.39 -20.71
CA ASP A 6 16.73 7.06 -20.76
C ASP A 6 16.20 6.16 -19.62
N ASP A 7 16.00 6.77 -18.45
CA ASP A 7 15.42 6.14 -17.25
C ASP A 7 14.03 5.53 -17.47
N ASP A 8 13.19 6.14 -18.29
CA ASP A 8 11.84 5.65 -18.59
C ASP A 8 11.87 4.46 -19.56
N ILE A 9 12.78 4.53 -20.53
CA ILE A 9 13.02 3.44 -21.48
C ILE A 9 13.53 2.22 -20.73
N TYR A 10 14.48 2.41 -19.80
CA TYR A 10 14.97 1.34 -18.94
C TYR A 10 13.86 0.78 -18.04
N ALA A 11 13.07 1.61 -17.36
CA ALA A 11 11.96 1.16 -16.51
C ALA A 11 10.96 0.30 -17.30
N THR A 12 10.55 0.79 -18.47
CA THR A 12 9.58 0.11 -19.35
C THR A 12 10.14 -1.20 -19.90
N ALA A 13 11.38 -1.19 -20.41
CA ALA A 13 12.04 -2.38 -20.92
C ALA A 13 12.21 -3.45 -19.83
N LYS A 14 12.59 -3.04 -18.61
CA LYS A 14 12.71 -3.92 -17.44
C LYS A 14 11.38 -4.59 -17.08
N PHE A 15 10.29 -3.81 -17.04
CA PHE A 15 8.95 -4.35 -16.80
C PHE A 15 8.54 -5.36 -17.89
N ILE A 16 8.78 -5.01 -19.16
CA ILE A 16 8.49 -5.90 -20.30
C ILE A 16 9.28 -7.20 -20.21
N ILE A 17 10.58 -7.14 -19.90
CA ILE A 17 11.41 -8.35 -19.72
C ILE A 17 10.86 -9.21 -18.58
N LEU A 18 10.53 -8.60 -17.43
CA LEU A 18 9.96 -9.32 -16.31
C LEU A 18 8.63 -10.02 -16.70
N ALA A 19 7.72 -9.28 -17.35
CA ALA A 19 6.37 -9.76 -17.65
C ALA A 19 6.30 -10.73 -18.84
N LEU A 20 7.10 -10.52 -19.89
CA LEU A 20 7.03 -11.29 -21.14
C LEU A 20 8.15 -12.30 -21.32
N VAL A 21 9.24 -12.21 -20.56
CA VAL A 21 10.36 -13.15 -20.65
C VAL A 21 10.49 -13.95 -19.37
N VAL A 22 10.63 -13.30 -18.22
CA VAL A 22 10.86 -14.01 -16.95
C VAL A 22 9.62 -14.80 -16.54
N LEU A 23 8.44 -14.17 -16.51
CA LEU A 23 7.20 -14.80 -16.08
C LEU A 23 6.87 -16.12 -16.83
N PRO A 24 6.82 -16.17 -18.17
CA PRO A 24 6.49 -17.41 -18.87
C PRO A 24 7.56 -18.51 -18.77
N LEU A 25 8.78 -18.17 -18.34
CA LEU A 25 9.84 -19.14 -18.10
C LEU A 25 9.78 -19.77 -16.69
N LEU A 26 8.96 -19.23 -15.78
CA LEU A 26 8.86 -19.74 -14.42
C LEU A 26 8.06 -21.05 -14.37
N PRO A 27 8.51 -22.06 -13.60
CA PRO A 27 7.81 -23.31 -13.48
C PRO A 27 6.48 -23.14 -12.74
N ASP A 28 5.41 -23.68 -13.31
CA ASP A 28 4.09 -23.72 -12.68
C ASP A 28 3.93 -25.00 -11.86
N ARG A 29 4.70 -25.08 -10.77
CA ARG A 29 4.62 -26.14 -9.76
C ARG A 29 4.85 -25.52 -8.39
N THR A 30 4.20 -26.10 -7.38
CA THR A 30 4.42 -25.77 -5.98
C THR A 30 5.72 -26.40 -5.48
N PHE A 31 6.41 -25.67 -4.60
CA PHE A 31 7.68 -26.04 -3.99
C PHE A 31 7.70 -25.58 -2.52
N GLY A 32 8.69 -26.06 -1.79
CA GLY A 32 8.98 -25.59 -0.43
C GLY A 32 8.09 -26.20 0.66
N PRO A 33 8.25 -25.76 1.92
CA PRO A 33 7.46 -26.27 3.03
C PRO A 33 5.97 -25.95 2.84
N LEU A 34 5.09 -26.89 3.20
CA LEU A 34 3.62 -26.77 3.06
C LEU A 34 3.12 -26.64 1.61
N ASP A 35 3.97 -26.91 0.62
CA ASP A 35 3.67 -26.88 -0.82
C ASP A 35 2.99 -25.58 -1.29
N VAL A 36 3.38 -24.44 -0.68
CA VAL A 36 2.70 -23.15 -0.85
C VAL A 36 3.39 -22.22 -1.85
N LEU A 37 4.67 -22.44 -2.16
CA LEU A 37 5.44 -21.55 -3.02
C LEU A 37 5.38 -22.00 -4.48
N ASN A 38 4.60 -21.31 -5.31
CA ASN A 38 4.61 -21.50 -6.75
C ASN A 38 5.34 -20.32 -7.44
N PRO A 39 6.48 -20.54 -8.12
CA PRO A 39 7.24 -19.50 -8.80
C PRO A 39 6.46 -18.77 -9.88
N PHE A 40 5.67 -19.47 -10.69
CA PHE A 40 4.83 -18.85 -11.71
C PHE A 40 3.78 -17.91 -11.09
N HIS A 41 3.03 -18.38 -10.09
CA HIS A 41 2.08 -17.52 -9.37
C HIS A 41 2.76 -16.35 -8.65
N THR A 42 3.92 -16.58 -8.03
CA THR A 42 4.72 -15.50 -7.44
C THR A 42 5.12 -14.48 -8.49
N GLY A 43 5.51 -14.93 -9.68
CA GLY A 43 5.79 -14.08 -10.83
C GLY A 43 4.58 -13.22 -11.23
N ILE A 44 3.38 -13.81 -11.28
CA ILE A 44 2.13 -13.06 -11.57
C ILE A 44 1.95 -11.94 -10.53
N MET A 45 2.11 -12.26 -9.24
CA MET A 45 1.97 -11.28 -8.15
C MET A 45 2.99 -10.15 -8.25
N VAL A 46 4.25 -10.46 -8.56
CA VAL A 46 5.31 -9.46 -8.78
C VAL A 46 4.96 -8.57 -9.96
N VAL A 47 4.52 -9.14 -11.09
CA VAL A 47 4.13 -8.38 -12.29
C VAL A 47 2.93 -7.48 -12.01
N LEU A 48 1.94 -7.94 -11.23
CA LEU A 48 0.78 -7.15 -10.86
C LEU A 48 1.16 -5.90 -10.05
N ILE A 49 1.96 -6.05 -9.00
CA ILE A 49 2.40 -4.93 -8.15
C ILE A 49 3.36 -4.00 -8.89
N ALA A 50 4.26 -4.56 -9.68
CA ALA A 50 5.13 -3.80 -10.57
C ALA A 50 4.31 -3.00 -11.59
N GLY A 51 3.27 -3.59 -12.18
CA GLY A 51 2.37 -2.93 -13.13
C GLY A 51 1.60 -1.77 -12.49
N LEU A 52 1.05 -1.95 -11.29
CA LEU A 52 0.37 -0.87 -10.55
C LEU A 52 1.32 0.28 -10.20
N SER A 53 2.54 -0.05 -9.78
CA SER A 53 3.57 0.95 -9.48
C SER A 53 4.01 1.70 -10.75
N PHE A 54 4.14 0.98 -11.87
CA PHE A 54 4.46 1.58 -13.16
C PHE A 54 3.33 2.50 -13.67
N LEU A 55 2.07 2.10 -13.51
CA LEU A 55 0.92 2.96 -13.80
C LEU A 55 0.92 4.22 -12.94
N GLY A 56 1.21 4.10 -11.64
CA GLY A 56 1.37 5.25 -10.74
C GLY A 56 2.46 6.20 -11.24
N TYR A 57 3.61 5.66 -11.65
CA TYR A 57 4.72 6.42 -12.22
C TYR A 57 4.34 7.12 -13.54
N LEU A 58 3.73 6.41 -14.49
CA LEU A 58 3.26 7.02 -15.73
C LEU A 58 2.27 8.15 -15.47
N CYS A 59 1.33 7.95 -14.55
CA CYS A 59 0.40 8.98 -14.14
C CYS A 59 1.13 10.20 -13.53
N THR A 60 2.13 10.02 -12.67
CA THR A 60 2.95 11.14 -12.17
C THR A 60 3.59 11.93 -13.31
N ARG A 61 4.12 11.22 -14.30
CA ARG A 61 4.87 11.83 -15.39
C ARG A 61 3.98 12.56 -16.39
N LEU A 62 2.87 11.95 -16.82
CA LEU A 62 1.91 12.56 -17.74
C LEU A 62 1.26 13.82 -17.15
N ILE A 63 1.18 13.90 -15.83
CA ILE A 63 0.53 14.99 -15.10
C ILE A 63 1.48 16.18 -14.86
N GLY A 64 2.80 15.98 -14.89
CA GLY A 64 3.83 17.01 -14.79
C GLY A 64 4.12 17.53 -13.36
N PRO A 65 5.25 18.24 -13.15
CA PRO A 65 5.75 18.65 -11.82
C PRO A 65 4.96 19.79 -11.14
N ASN A 66 4.17 20.56 -11.88
CA ASN A 66 3.49 21.77 -11.38
C ASN A 66 2.16 21.54 -10.65
N LYS A 67 1.98 20.43 -9.92
CA LYS A 67 0.69 20.14 -9.26
C LYS A 67 0.79 20.03 -7.74
N GLY A 68 -0.28 20.49 -7.08
CA GLY A 68 -0.37 20.59 -5.63
C GLY A 68 -0.17 19.24 -4.93
N LEU A 69 0.29 19.30 -3.68
CA LEU A 69 0.73 18.15 -2.87
C LEU A 69 -0.27 17.00 -2.72
N ILE A 70 -1.57 17.24 -2.92
CA ILE A 70 -2.58 16.16 -2.92
C ILE A 70 -2.43 15.26 -4.12
N THR A 71 -2.23 15.82 -5.32
CA THR A 71 -2.02 15.04 -6.54
C THR A 71 -0.74 14.22 -6.40
N THR A 72 0.31 14.81 -5.83
CA THR A 72 1.55 14.08 -5.55
C THR A 72 1.36 13.00 -4.49
N GLY A 73 0.54 13.24 -3.46
CA GLY A 73 0.17 12.23 -2.47
C GLY A 73 -0.56 11.05 -3.08
N ILE A 74 -1.58 11.29 -3.91
CA ILE A 74 -2.34 10.23 -4.58
C ILE A 74 -1.44 9.43 -5.52
N LEU A 75 -0.75 10.11 -6.44
CA LEU A 75 0.04 9.44 -7.46
C LEU A 75 1.28 8.76 -6.87
N GLY A 76 1.95 9.42 -5.92
CA GLY A 76 3.03 8.81 -5.16
C GLY A 76 2.54 7.66 -4.27
N GLY A 77 1.31 7.73 -3.77
CA GLY A 77 0.66 6.66 -3.00
C GLY A 77 0.39 5.41 -3.82
N LEU A 78 0.09 5.54 -5.12
CA LEU A 78 -0.02 4.39 -6.05
C LEU A 78 1.29 3.61 -6.15
N VAL A 79 2.41 4.34 -6.15
CA VAL A 79 3.76 3.77 -6.21
C VAL A 79 4.18 3.23 -4.84
N SER A 80 4.32 4.12 -3.85
CA SER A 80 4.70 3.77 -2.49
C SER A 80 4.26 4.85 -1.50
N SER A 81 3.18 4.57 -0.77
CA SER A 81 2.71 5.42 0.32
C SER A 81 3.71 5.55 1.47
N THR A 82 4.58 4.56 1.68
CA THR A 82 5.66 4.62 2.68
C THR A 82 6.76 5.60 2.25
N ALA A 83 7.16 5.58 0.97
CA ALA A 83 8.13 6.52 0.43
C ALA A 83 7.61 7.97 0.49
N VAL A 84 6.33 8.19 0.14
CA VAL A 84 5.69 9.50 0.31
C VAL A 84 5.73 9.93 1.77
N THR A 85 5.44 9.02 2.71
CA THR A 85 5.46 9.33 4.14
C THR A 85 6.83 9.77 4.63
N MET A 86 7.87 9.00 4.31
CA MET A 86 9.23 9.35 4.71
C MET A 86 9.74 10.63 4.04
N SER A 87 9.47 10.81 2.74
CA SER A 87 9.90 12.01 2.00
C SER A 87 9.24 13.27 2.56
N MET A 88 7.92 13.26 2.73
CA MET A 88 7.18 14.39 3.29
C MET A 88 7.55 14.64 4.75
N ALA A 89 7.79 13.59 5.53
CA ALA A 89 8.25 13.73 6.90
C ALA A 89 9.62 14.42 6.97
N THR A 90 10.58 13.96 6.16
CA THR A 90 11.92 14.55 6.11
C THR A 90 11.89 16.01 5.66
N GLN A 91 11.10 16.33 4.62
CA GLN A 91 10.95 17.71 4.12
C GLN A 91 10.27 18.63 5.14
N ALA A 92 9.24 18.15 5.84
CA ALA A 92 8.57 18.93 6.89
C ALA A 92 9.50 19.22 8.09
N ARG A 93 10.50 18.37 8.32
CA ARG A 93 11.50 18.56 9.37
C ARG A 93 12.49 19.66 9.06
N SER A 94 13.02 19.68 7.83
CA SER A 94 13.91 20.75 7.36
C SER A 94 13.16 22.05 7.15
N THR A 95 11.89 21.96 6.78
CA THR A 95 11.10 23.08 6.27
C THR A 95 9.71 23.09 6.93
N PRO A 96 9.55 23.70 8.12
CA PRO A 96 8.33 23.57 8.93
C PRO A 96 7.03 24.03 8.25
N HIS A 97 7.10 24.97 7.30
CA HIS A 97 5.92 25.43 6.56
C HIS A 97 5.35 24.34 5.62
N LEU A 98 6.13 23.30 5.31
CA LEU A 98 5.68 22.14 4.54
C LEU A 98 4.96 21.09 5.38
N ALA A 99 4.83 21.27 6.70
CA ALA A 99 4.17 20.30 7.57
C ALA A 99 2.70 20.07 7.19
N LEU A 100 1.91 21.13 6.97
CA LEU A 100 0.50 21.00 6.59
C LEU A 100 0.35 20.36 5.20
N PRO A 101 1.07 20.82 4.16
CA PRO A 101 1.03 20.16 2.85
C PRO A 101 1.56 18.72 2.83
N GLY A 102 2.63 18.44 3.58
CA GLY A 102 3.13 17.09 3.77
C GLY A 102 2.09 16.18 4.41
N ALA A 103 1.35 16.66 5.42
CA ALA A 103 0.27 15.90 6.04
C ALA A 103 -0.86 15.56 5.05
N MET A 104 -1.22 16.49 4.16
CA MET A 104 -2.17 16.21 3.07
C MET A 104 -1.68 15.07 2.17
N ALA A 105 -0.44 15.17 1.69
CA ALA A 105 0.14 14.17 0.82
C ALA A 105 0.21 12.79 1.48
N ILE A 106 0.56 12.74 2.77
CA ILE A 106 0.63 11.50 3.56
C ILE A 106 -0.75 10.85 3.70
N LEU A 107 -1.78 11.62 4.07
CA LEU A 107 -3.14 11.09 4.23
C LEU A 107 -3.72 10.61 2.90
N ALA A 108 -3.54 11.40 1.83
CA ALA A 108 -3.95 11.00 0.49
C ALA A 108 -3.24 9.72 0.03
N ALA A 109 -1.92 9.61 0.25
CA ALA A 109 -1.14 8.42 -0.11
C ALA A 109 -1.58 7.18 0.67
N SER A 110 -1.85 7.30 1.98
CA SER A 110 -2.41 6.21 2.78
C SER A 110 -3.80 5.78 2.28
N SER A 111 -4.66 6.73 1.94
CA SER A 111 -5.97 6.44 1.36
C SER A 111 -5.88 5.72 0.01
N THR A 112 -4.95 6.14 -0.85
CA THR A 112 -4.70 5.48 -2.13
C THR A 112 -4.22 4.06 -1.98
N MET A 113 -3.46 3.76 -0.92
CA MET A 113 -3.07 2.38 -0.61
C MET A 113 -4.29 1.49 -0.31
N PHE A 114 -5.27 1.94 0.49
CA PHE A 114 -6.50 1.17 0.70
C PHE A 114 -7.32 0.99 -0.59
N THR A 115 -7.39 2.04 -1.43
CA THR A 115 -8.02 1.93 -2.76
C THR A 115 -7.31 0.88 -3.62
N ARG A 116 -5.97 0.87 -3.61
CA ARG A 116 -5.17 -0.10 -4.35
C ARG A 116 -5.40 -1.53 -3.85
N MET A 117 -5.48 -1.74 -2.54
CA MET A 117 -5.80 -3.04 -1.94
C MET A 117 -7.17 -3.56 -2.39
N LEU A 118 -8.18 -2.69 -2.45
CA LEU A 118 -9.51 -3.03 -3.00
C LEU A 118 -9.45 -3.40 -4.48
N VAL A 119 -8.69 -2.65 -5.28
CA VAL A 119 -8.52 -2.97 -6.71
C VAL A 119 -7.83 -4.32 -6.89
N ILE A 120 -6.71 -4.57 -6.18
CA ILE A 120 -5.98 -5.84 -6.24
C ILE A 120 -6.89 -7.00 -5.85
N THR A 121 -7.59 -6.86 -4.72
CA THR A 121 -8.47 -7.94 -4.24
C THR A 121 -9.65 -8.13 -5.17
N GLY A 122 -10.24 -7.06 -5.71
CA GLY A 122 -11.34 -7.14 -6.68
C GLY A 122 -10.95 -7.81 -8.00
N LEU A 123 -9.70 -7.68 -8.43
CA LEU A 123 -9.18 -8.34 -9.63
C LEU A 123 -8.90 -9.83 -9.41
N LEU A 124 -8.46 -10.22 -8.22
CA LEU A 124 -8.01 -11.58 -7.92
C LEU A 124 -9.08 -12.46 -7.25
N LEU A 125 -9.93 -11.87 -6.41
CA LEU A 125 -10.96 -12.56 -5.64
C LEU A 125 -12.14 -11.59 -5.35
N PRO A 126 -13.08 -11.42 -6.30
CA PRO A 126 -14.15 -10.43 -6.21
C PRO A 126 -15.04 -10.55 -4.97
N GLU A 127 -15.31 -11.78 -4.53
CA GLU A 127 -16.16 -12.08 -3.36
C GLU A 127 -15.54 -11.49 -2.07
N LEU A 128 -14.26 -11.80 -1.81
CA LEU A 128 -13.49 -11.19 -0.73
C LEU A 128 -13.42 -9.65 -0.83
N SER A 129 -13.35 -9.09 -2.05
CA SER A 129 -13.34 -7.65 -2.24
C SER A 129 -14.62 -6.96 -1.79
N LEU A 130 -15.78 -7.61 -1.93
CA LEU A 130 -17.06 -7.07 -1.46
C LEU A 130 -17.07 -6.99 0.07
N MET A 131 -16.51 -7.99 0.75
CA MET A 131 -16.36 -7.98 2.21
C MET A 131 -15.38 -6.89 2.67
N LEU A 132 -14.32 -6.65 1.92
CA LEU A 132 -13.34 -5.60 2.21
C LEU A 132 -13.81 -4.18 1.87
N LEU A 133 -14.86 -4.04 1.05
CA LEU A 133 -15.37 -2.75 0.60
C LEU A 133 -15.71 -1.83 1.77
N ALA A 134 -16.38 -2.37 2.80
CA ALA A 134 -16.73 -1.61 3.98
C ALA A 134 -15.47 -1.18 4.79
N PRO A 135 -14.62 -2.08 5.30
CA PRO A 135 -13.48 -1.68 6.13
C PRO A 135 -12.47 -0.84 5.37
N LEU A 136 -11.97 -1.30 4.22
CA LEU A 136 -10.95 -0.57 3.46
C LEU A 136 -11.53 0.66 2.76
N GLY A 137 -12.78 0.61 2.29
CA GLY A 137 -13.44 1.77 1.68
C GLY A 137 -13.71 2.86 2.71
N GLY A 138 -14.16 2.51 3.92
CA GLY A 138 -14.32 3.46 5.03
C GLY A 138 -12.99 4.12 5.43
N MET A 139 -11.92 3.33 5.52
CA MET A 139 -10.56 3.83 5.77
C MET A 139 -10.07 4.75 4.63
N ALA A 140 -10.31 4.39 3.37
CA ALA A 140 -9.96 5.21 2.22
C ALA A 140 -10.69 6.55 2.22
N ILE A 141 -12.01 6.52 2.34
CA ILE A 141 -12.88 7.70 2.33
C ILE A 141 -12.52 8.64 3.48
N SER A 142 -12.38 8.12 4.71
CA SER A 142 -12.04 8.94 5.87
C SER A 142 -10.68 9.64 5.72
N GLY A 143 -9.67 8.95 5.19
CA GLY A 143 -8.37 9.57 4.92
C GLY A 143 -8.42 10.62 3.80
N TYR A 144 -9.18 10.40 2.72
CA TYR A 144 -9.35 11.39 1.65
C TYR A 144 -10.12 12.61 2.14
N VAL A 145 -11.18 12.41 2.93
CA VAL A 145 -11.94 13.50 3.57
C VAL A 145 -11.03 14.32 4.46
N MET A 146 -10.19 13.68 5.28
CA MET A 146 -9.28 14.41 6.15
C MET A 146 -8.18 15.15 5.38
N SER A 147 -7.65 14.53 4.32
CA SER A 147 -6.73 15.21 3.39
C SER A 147 -7.39 16.44 2.75
N GLY A 148 -8.65 16.32 2.31
CA GLY A 148 -9.43 17.42 1.76
C GLY A 148 -9.73 18.52 2.78
N PHE A 149 -9.98 18.17 4.04
CA PHE A 149 -10.14 19.14 5.11
C PHE A 149 -8.86 19.96 5.35
N LEU A 150 -7.70 19.29 5.37
CA LEU A 150 -6.41 19.98 5.47
C LEU A 150 -6.13 20.87 4.25
N TYR A 151 -6.60 20.50 3.07
CA TYR A 151 -6.52 21.32 1.86
C TYR A 151 -7.28 22.64 1.98
N LEU A 152 -8.53 22.57 2.43
CA LEU A 152 -9.34 23.76 2.67
C LEU A 152 -8.71 24.68 3.71
N LYS A 153 -8.03 24.11 4.71
CA LYS A 153 -7.26 24.86 5.71
C LYS A 153 -6.00 25.50 5.11
N ALA A 154 -5.31 24.80 4.20
CA ALA A 154 -4.08 25.27 3.57
C ALA A 154 -4.29 26.44 2.61
N GLN A 155 -5.42 26.49 1.90
CA GLN A 155 -5.79 27.58 0.98
C GLN A 155 -5.86 28.97 1.64
N ARG A 156 -5.88 29.04 2.97
CA ARG A 156 -5.85 30.31 3.73
C ARG A 156 -4.43 30.84 3.98
N THR A 157 -3.41 30.17 3.45
CA THR A 157 -1.98 30.50 3.63
C THR A 157 -1.33 30.73 2.27
N PRO A 158 -0.51 31.78 2.06
CA PRO A 158 0.07 32.07 0.74
C PRO A 158 0.96 30.95 0.21
N ASN A 159 0.78 30.65 -1.08
CA ASN A 159 1.44 29.64 -1.91
C ASN A 159 2.96 29.56 -1.72
N HIS A 160 3.50 28.41 -1.31
CA HIS A 160 4.79 27.89 -1.77
C HIS A 160 4.60 26.40 -2.10
N SER A 161 4.60 26.07 -3.39
CA SER A 161 4.66 24.69 -3.88
C SER A 161 6.12 24.23 -3.79
N PRO A 162 6.51 23.35 -2.87
CA PRO A 162 7.81 22.69 -2.96
C PRO A 162 7.86 21.83 -4.23
N ASP A 163 8.96 21.93 -4.97
CA ASP A 163 9.31 20.96 -5.99
C ASP A 163 9.58 19.62 -5.29
N ILE A 164 8.78 18.61 -5.62
CA ILE A 164 8.98 17.25 -5.11
C ILE A 164 9.92 16.56 -6.08
N GLU A 165 11.16 16.35 -5.64
CA GLU A 165 12.14 15.59 -6.42
C GLU A 165 11.64 14.14 -6.58
N HIS A 166 11.12 13.83 -7.76
CA HIS A 166 10.58 12.53 -8.10
C HIS A 166 11.72 11.56 -8.41
N ARG A 167 12.18 10.83 -7.40
CA ARG A 167 13.14 9.75 -7.60
C ARG A 167 12.47 8.59 -8.35
N ASN A 168 13.07 8.18 -9.46
CA ASN A 168 12.59 7.10 -10.33
C ASN A 168 12.28 5.83 -9.52
N PRO A 169 11.02 5.37 -9.45
CA PRO A 169 10.62 4.26 -8.60
C PRO A 169 10.86 2.88 -9.24
N PHE A 170 11.30 2.81 -10.50
CA PHE A 170 11.42 1.54 -11.22
C PHE A 170 12.86 1.04 -11.32
N GLU A 171 13.30 0.38 -10.25
CA GLU A 171 14.46 -0.48 -10.31
C GLU A 171 14.02 -1.96 -10.35
N LEU A 172 14.68 -2.81 -11.16
CA LEU A 172 14.47 -4.27 -11.18
C LEU A 172 14.73 -4.93 -9.82
N ARG A 173 15.58 -4.29 -8.99
CA ARG A 173 15.95 -4.76 -7.66
C ARG A 173 14.74 -4.81 -6.71
N PRO A 174 13.91 -3.75 -6.58
CA PRO A 174 12.63 -3.78 -5.88
C PRO A 174 11.69 -4.91 -6.29
N ALA A 175 11.56 -5.23 -7.59
CA ALA A 175 10.63 -6.25 -8.05
C ALA A 175 11.04 -7.67 -7.62
N LEU A 176 12.33 -8.01 -7.75
CA LEU A 176 12.86 -9.28 -7.24
C LEU A 176 12.84 -9.33 -5.70
N GLY A 177 13.15 -8.21 -5.05
CA GLY A 177 13.04 -8.08 -3.59
C GLY A 177 11.61 -8.28 -3.09
N PHE A 178 10.62 -7.74 -3.81
CA PHE A 178 9.20 -7.96 -3.53
C PHE A 178 8.83 -9.43 -3.69
N GLY A 179 9.29 -10.13 -4.74
CA GLY A 179 9.02 -11.56 -4.92
C GLY A 179 9.53 -12.42 -3.76
N VAL A 180 10.74 -12.12 -3.25
CA VAL A 180 11.29 -12.78 -2.06
C VAL A 180 10.51 -12.42 -0.80
N LEU A 181 10.17 -11.15 -0.62
CA LEU A 181 9.37 -10.68 0.53
C LEU A 181 7.98 -11.36 0.53
N TYR A 182 7.30 -11.38 -0.61
CA TYR A 182 6.03 -12.05 -0.81
C TYR A 182 6.12 -13.54 -0.48
N ALA A 183 7.12 -14.25 -1.03
CA ALA A 183 7.32 -15.67 -0.73
C ALA A 183 7.54 -15.90 0.78
N GLY A 184 8.33 -15.05 1.44
CA GLY A 184 8.54 -15.12 2.88
C GLY A 184 7.28 -14.85 3.69
N VAL A 185 6.51 -13.83 3.33
CA VAL A 185 5.24 -13.49 3.99
C VAL A 185 4.19 -14.59 3.77
N LEU A 186 4.11 -15.16 2.57
CA LEU A 186 3.20 -16.26 2.25
C LEU A 186 3.55 -17.50 3.08
N LEU A 187 4.83 -17.87 3.12
CA LEU A 187 5.29 -19.01 3.92
C LEU A 187 5.03 -18.78 5.41
N LEU A 188 5.34 -17.60 5.93
CA LEU A 188 5.09 -17.24 7.32
C LEU A 188 3.59 -17.30 7.65
N SER A 189 2.75 -16.73 6.80
CA SER A 189 1.30 -16.67 6.98
C SER A 189 0.69 -18.06 6.93
N LYS A 190 1.08 -18.89 5.94
CA LYS A 190 0.63 -20.29 5.85
C LYS A 190 1.07 -21.10 7.06
N THR A 191 2.32 -20.95 7.49
CA THR A 191 2.87 -21.65 8.65
C THR A 191 2.12 -21.26 9.91
N ALA A 192 1.94 -19.96 10.16
CA ALA A 192 1.22 -19.46 11.31
C ALA A 192 -0.25 -19.92 11.29
N GLN A 193 -0.91 -19.89 10.13
CA GLN A 193 -2.27 -20.38 9.97
C GLN A 193 -2.39 -21.90 10.22
N THR A 194 -1.41 -22.68 9.75
CA THR A 194 -1.45 -24.15 9.88
C THR A 194 -1.22 -24.60 11.33
N TYR A 195 -0.29 -23.96 12.05
CA TYR A 195 0.09 -24.38 13.40
C TYR A 195 -0.64 -23.65 14.53
N LEU A 196 -1.09 -22.42 14.30
CA LEU A 196 -1.71 -21.56 15.31
C LEU A 196 -3.13 -21.11 14.93
N GLY A 197 -3.67 -21.64 13.82
CA GLY A 197 -5.00 -21.29 13.30
C GLY A 197 -5.13 -19.82 12.91
N ASP A 198 -6.36 -19.32 12.95
CA ASP A 198 -6.71 -17.95 12.58
C ASP A 198 -5.94 -16.89 13.39
N GLN A 199 -5.67 -17.16 14.67
CA GLN A 199 -4.89 -16.26 15.51
C GLN A 199 -3.44 -16.12 15.02
N GLY A 200 -2.84 -17.22 14.53
CA GLY A 200 -1.54 -17.18 13.88
C GLY A 200 -1.53 -16.33 12.62
N LEU A 201 -2.59 -16.44 11.80
CA LEU A 201 -2.73 -15.61 10.62
C LEU A 201 -2.88 -14.13 10.98
N TYR A 202 -3.65 -13.80 12.02
CA TYR A 202 -3.78 -12.41 12.50
C TYR A 202 -2.45 -11.86 13.01
N ALA A 203 -1.70 -12.63 13.81
CA ALA A 203 -0.39 -12.21 14.29
C ALA A 203 0.61 -11.98 13.14
N SER A 204 0.68 -12.92 12.19
CA SER A 204 1.54 -12.76 11.00
C SER A 204 1.10 -11.59 10.12
N SER A 205 -0.19 -11.30 10.03
CA SER A 205 -0.72 -10.15 9.28
C SER A 205 -0.36 -8.81 9.94
N LEU A 206 -0.42 -8.73 11.27
CA LEU A 206 0.06 -7.56 12.01
C LEU A 206 1.55 -7.34 11.75
N LEU A 207 2.36 -8.39 11.81
CA LEU A 207 3.81 -8.30 11.56
C LEU A 207 4.11 -7.90 10.11
N ALA A 208 3.54 -8.60 9.13
CA ALA A 208 3.78 -8.32 7.72
C ALA A 208 3.27 -6.92 7.31
N GLY A 209 2.15 -6.47 7.89
CA GLY A 209 1.61 -5.13 7.69
C GLY A 209 2.55 -4.00 8.12
N THR A 210 3.54 -4.27 8.99
CA THR A 210 4.58 -3.28 9.31
C THR A 210 5.52 -2.99 8.15
N THR A 211 5.71 -3.99 7.27
CA THR A 211 6.70 -3.95 6.20
C THR A 211 6.03 -3.64 4.87
N ASP A 212 5.09 -4.48 4.43
CA ASP A 212 4.45 -4.37 3.12
C ASP A 212 3.04 -4.96 3.17
N VAL A 213 2.04 -4.12 2.87
CA VAL A 213 0.63 -4.50 2.86
C VAL A 213 0.23 -5.29 1.62
N ASP A 214 0.93 -5.11 0.49
CA ASP A 214 0.62 -5.83 -0.74
C ASP A 214 1.05 -7.28 -0.59
N ALA A 215 2.24 -7.53 -0.04
CA ALA A 215 2.75 -8.87 0.19
C ALA A 215 1.79 -9.73 1.05
N ILE A 216 1.30 -9.17 2.16
CA ILE A 216 0.33 -9.87 3.03
C ILE A 216 -1.05 -9.99 2.38
N THR A 217 -1.52 -8.96 1.66
CA THR A 217 -2.83 -9.02 0.97
C THR A 217 -2.84 -10.14 -0.06
N LEU A 218 -1.81 -10.22 -0.92
CA LEU A 218 -1.68 -11.27 -1.92
C LEU A 218 -1.49 -12.65 -1.27
N SER A 219 -0.78 -12.71 -0.13
CA SER A 219 -0.60 -13.96 0.61
C SER A 219 -1.92 -14.48 1.15
N VAL A 220 -2.72 -13.60 1.77
CA VAL A 220 -4.03 -13.96 2.31
C VAL A 220 -5.00 -14.35 1.19
N ILE A 221 -5.02 -13.62 0.06
CA ILE A 221 -5.82 -14.01 -1.11
C ILE A 221 -5.48 -15.44 -1.55
N ARG A 222 -4.18 -15.78 -1.62
CA ARG A 222 -3.76 -17.13 -1.98
C ARG A 222 -4.24 -18.17 -0.97
N LEU A 223 -4.14 -17.87 0.33
CA LEU A 223 -4.65 -18.75 1.38
C LEU A 223 -6.17 -18.94 1.29
N THR A 224 -6.92 -17.91 0.91
CA THR A 224 -8.37 -17.99 0.66
C THR A 224 -8.69 -18.90 -0.53
N GLN A 225 -7.93 -18.80 -1.61
CA GLN A 225 -8.04 -19.73 -2.74
C GLN A 225 -7.73 -21.18 -2.35
N ASP A 226 -6.88 -21.37 -1.33
CA ASP A 226 -6.53 -22.69 -0.75
C ASP A 226 -7.46 -23.09 0.43
N GLY A 227 -8.62 -22.45 0.59
CA GLY A 227 -9.69 -22.85 1.52
C GLY A 227 -9.75 -22.10 2.86
N LEU A 228 -8.99 -21.01 3.03
CA LEU A 228 -9.17 -20.11 4.18
C LEU A 228 -10.53 -19.39 4.10
N SER A 229 -11.21 -19.25 5.23
CA SER A 229 -12.46 -18.48 5.33
C SER A 229 -12.27 -17.02 4.88
N GLU A 230 -13.20 -16.51 4.09
CA GLU A 230 -13.20 -15.11 3.63
C GLU A 230 -13.29 -14.12 4.80
N TRP A 231 -13.94 -14.51 5.91
CA TRP A 231 -14.00 -13.71 7.13
C TRP A 231 -12.64 -13.54 7.79
N THR A 232 -11.92 -14.64 7.95
CA THR A 232 -10.55 -14.64 8.49
C THR A 232 -9.63 -13.84 7.57
N ALA A 233 -9.80 -14.00 6.25
CA ALA A 233 -9.03 -13.24 5.25
C ALA A 233 -9.29 -11.73 5.33
N ALA A 234 -10.56 -11.31 5.37
CA ALA A 234 -10.93 -9.90 5.46
C ALA A 234 -10.42 -9.25 6.75
N THR A 235 -10.49 -9.98 7.86
CA THR A 235 -9.96 -9.54 9.16
C THR A 235 -8.44 -9.38 9.11
N ALA A 236 -7.72 -10.38 8.61
CA ALA A 236 -6.27 -10.38 8.44
C ALA A 236 -5.77 -9.19 7.60
N ILE A 237 -6.38 -8.97 6.44
CA ILE A 237 -6.04 -7.86 5.52
C ILE A 237 -6.29 -6.51 6.18
N THR A 238 -7.42 -6.36 6.89
CA THR A 238 -7.75 -5.09 7.55
C THR A 238 -6.79 -4.81 8.72
N LEU A 239 -6.44 -5.82 9.51
CA LEU A 239 -5.44 -5.70 10.58
C LEU A 239 -4.06 -5.27 10.03
N ALA A 240 -3.63 -5.86 8.91
CA ALA A 240 -2.39 -5.45 8.24
C ALA A 240 -2.44 -3.98 7.79
N ALA A 241 -3.57 -3.55 7.19
CA ALA A 241 -3.80 -2.17 6.77
C ALA A 241 -3.74 -1.17 7.95
N MET A 242 -4.35 -1.54 9.09
CA MET A 242 -4.30 -0.75 10.32
C MET A 242 -2.89 -0.66 10.89
N THR A 243 -2.14 -1.77 10.94
CA THR A 243 -0.74 -1.74 11.39
C THR A 243 0.12 -0.86 10.50
N ASN A 244 -0.06 -0.92 9.18
CA ASN A 244 0.70 -0.07 8.27
C ASN A 244 0.39 1.42 8.47
N THR A 245 -0.87 1.74 8.77
CA THR A 245 -1.31 3.10 9.11
C THR A 245 -0.62 3.60 10.38
N LEU A 246 -0.52 2.74 11.41
CA LEU A 246 0.23 3.03 12.63
C LEU A 246 1.71 3.27 12.34
N VAL A 247 2.34 2.40 11.55
CA VAL A 247 3.75 2.58 11.15
C VAL A 247 3.96 3.92 10.47
N LYS A 248 3.07 4.34 9.55
CA LYS A 248 3.17 5.66 8.90
C LYS A 248 2.99 6.82 9.85
N ALA A 249 2.08 6.71 10.83
CA ALA A 249 1.94 7.72 11.86
C ALA A 249 3.24 7.83 12.70
N CYS A 250 3.86 6.70 13.04
CA CYS A 250 5.15 6.67 13.71
C CYS A 250 6.27 7.29 12.86
N LEU A 251 6.35 6.94 11.56
CA LEU A 251 7.33 7.52 10.63
C LEU A 251 7.15 9.03 10.50
N ALA A 252 5.92 9.51 10.35
CA ALA A 252 5.62 10.94 10.29
C ALA A 252 6.05 11.68 11.57
N GLY A 253 5.81 11.08 12.75
CA GLY A 253 6.24 11.64 14.03
C GLY A 253 7.75 11.64 14.22
N TRP A 254 8.41 10.52 13.91
CA TRP A 254 9.86 10.34 14.10
C TRP A 254 10.64 11.25 13.16
N PHE A 255 10.35 11.18 11.86
CA PHE A 255 11.11 11.92 10.85
C PHE A 255 10.64 13.37 10.72
N GLY A 256 9.34 13.65 10.83
CA GLY A 256 8.76 14.98 10.61
C GLY A 256 8.61 15.86 11.85
N GLY A 257 8.72 15.28 13.05
CA GLY A 257 8.63 16.03 14.30
C GLY A 257 7.23 16.52 14.67
N LYS A 258 7.17 17.36 15.71
CA LYS A 258 5.92 17.75 16.39
C LYS A 258 4.95 18.49 15.47
N THR A 259 5.43 19.37 14.61
CA THR A 259 4.58 20.17 13.72
C THR A 259 3.85 19.32 12.69
N LEU A 260 4.52 18.30 12.12
CA LEU A 260 3.88 17.41 11.16
C LEU A 260 2.87 16.49 11.84
N ILE A 261 3.25 15.86 12.95
CA ILE A 261 2.39 14.87 13.60
C ILE A 261 1.09 15.50 14.14
N THR A 262 1.10 16.78 14.52
CA THR A 262 -0.14 17.49 14.91
C THR A 262 -1.18 17.58 13.79
N TYR A 263 -0.75 17.53 12.52
CA TYR A 263 -1.67 17.50 11.37
C TYR A 263 -1.98 16.07 10.91
N VAL A 264 -1.02 15.15 10.97
CA VAL A 264 -1.18 13.76 10.50
C VAL A 264 -1.99 12.91 11.50
N ALA A 265 -1.73 13.04 12.80
CA ALA A 265 -2.29 12.15 13.82
C ALA A 265 -3.83 12.14 13.86
N PRO A 266 -4.55 13.28 13.78
CA PRO A 266 -6.01 13.25 13.76
C PRO A 266 -6.58 12.46 12.58
N GLY A 267 -5.96 12.55 11.40
CA GLY A 267 -6.38 11.81 10.22
C GLY A 267 -6.09 10.32 10.33
N MET A 268 -4.88 9.95 10.73
CA MET A 268 -4.53 8.54 10.96
C MET A 268 -5.38 7.90 12.05
N LEU A 269 -5.68 8.64 13.13
CA LEU A 269 -6.57 8.17 14.19
C LEU A 269 -7.98 7.96 13.66
N THR A 270 -8.50 8.88 12.85
CA THR A 270 -9.83 8.73 12.23
C THR A 270 -9.88 7.48 11.34
N ILE A 271 -8.87 7.26 10.50
CA ILE A 271 -8.75 6.06 9.66
C ILE A 271 -8.77 4.79 10.53
N LEU A 272 -7.98 4.76 11.60
CA LEU A 272 -7.90 3.61 12.52
C LEU A 272 -9.22 3.37 13.26
N LEU A 273 -9.89 4.42 13.72
CA LEU A 273 -11.18 4.31 14.40
C LEU A 273 -12.26 3.79 13.46
N VAL A 274 -12.29 4.27 12.21
CA VAL A 274 -13.23 3.77 11.19
C VAL A 274 -12.96 2.30 10.89
N GLY A 275 -11.70 1.91 10.65
CA GLY A 275 -11.33 0.51 10.42
C GLY A 275 -11.70 -0.39 11.60
N SER A 276 -11.42 0.06 12.83
CA SER A 276 -11.75 -0.67 14.06
C SER A 276 -13.27 -0.82 14.25
N ALA A 277 -14.03 0.26 14.05
CA ALA A 277 -15.48 0.25 14.20
C ALA A 277 -16.14 -0.69 13.18
N ILE A 278 -15.67 -0.67 11.92
CA ILE A 278 -16.21 -1.54 10.88
C ILE A 278 -15.82 -2.99 11.14
N LEU A 279 -14.58 -3.29 11.53
CA LEU A 279 -14.18 -4.64 11.93
C LEU A 279 -15.00 -5.17 13.11
N PHE A 280 -15.25 -4.33 14.10
CA PHE A 280 -16.06 -4.70 15.26
C PHE A 280 -17.50 -5.01 14.84
N LEU A 281 -18.10 -4.18 13.98
CA LEU A 281 -19.44 -4.43 13.43
C LEU A 281 -19.48 -5.70 12.55
N PHE A 282 -18.43 -5.95 11.76
CA PHE A 282 -18.26 -7.17 10.98
C PHE A 282 -18.23 -8.41 11.90
N GLY A 283 -17.43 -8.37 12.97
CA GLY A 283 -17.31 -9.46 13.94
C GLY A 283 -18.61 -9.76 14.72
N PHE A 284 -19.48 -8.77 14.92
CA PHE A 284 -20.78 -8.97 15.57
C PHE A 284 -21.86 -9.58 14.66
N THR A 285 -21.76 -9.37 13.33
CA THR A 285 -22.81 -9.80 12.40
C THR A 285 -22.67 -11.24 11.92
N HIS A 286 -21.49 -11.85 12.05
CA HIS A 286 -21.23 -13.22 11.58
C HIS A 286 -20.45 -14.00 12.64
N PRO A 287 -21.11 -14.44 13.73
CA PRO A 287 -20.48 -15.31 14.72
C PRO A 287 -20.35 -16.74 14.16
N TYR A 288 -19.10 -17.21 14.10
CA TYR A 288 -18.58 -18.58 13.96
C TYR A 288 -19.42 -19.61 13.19
#